data_AF-A0A7L4YC61-F1
#
_entry.id   AF-A0A7L4YC61-F1
#
_cell.length_a   1.000
_cell.length_b   1.000
_cell.length_c   1.000
_cell.angle_alpha   90.00
_cell.angle_beta   90.00
_cell.angle_gamma   90.00
#
_symmetry.space_group_name_H-M   'P 1'
#
loop_
_entity.id
_entity.type
_entity.pdbx_description
1 polymer ?
#
loop_
_entity_poly.entity_id
_entity_poly.type
_entity_poly.pdbx_seq_one_letter_code
_entity_poly.pdbx_strand_id
1 'polypeptide(L)' 'MESYRLQWTKAGRDERQESAVSYSAAAAEDYKALKEAEEGVSDVEIVKVKPGN' A
#
# COMPACT_ATOMS: atom_id res chain seq x y z
N MET A 1 -18.02 -4.72 -0.76
CA MET A 1 -16.74 -5.11 -0.16
C MET A 1 -15.80 -3.93 -0.33
N GLU A 2 -15.27 -3.38 0.75
CA GLU A 2 -14.33 -2.27 0.68
C GLU A 2 -12.94 -2.84 0.37
N SER A 3 -12.34 -2.33 -0.69
CA SER A 3 -11.03 -2.74 -1.16
C SER A 3 -10.01 -1.67 -0.78
N TYR A 4 -8.82 -2.08 -0.36
CA TYR A 4 -7.75 -1.18 0.04
C TYR A 4 -6.49 -1.54 -0.75
N ARG A 5 -5.75 -0.55 -1.22
CA ARG A 5 -4.42 -0.74 -1.83
C ARG A 5 -3.39 -0.05 -0.94
N LEU A 6 -2.16 -0.54 -0.95
CA LEU A 6 -1.07 0.20 -0.35
C LEU A 6 -0.35 1.01 -1.42
N GLN A 7 0.15 2.16 -1.01
CA GLN A 7 1.07 2.95 -1.79
C GLN A 7 2.32 3.20 -0.95
N TRP A 8 3.50 3.20 -1.56
CA TRP A 8 4.76 3.49 -0.86
C TRP A 8 5.81 4.04 -1.81
N THR A 9 6.78 4.76 -1.26
CA THR A 9 7.98 5.18 -1.97
C THR A 9 9.12 4.22 -1.63
N LYS A 10 10.01 3.97 -2.59
CA LYS A 10 11.21 3.16 -2.35
C LYS A 10 12.45 3.93 -2.78
N ALA A 11 13.49 3.92 -1.96
CA ALA A 11 14.79 4.52 -2.27
C ALA A 11 15.29 4.01 -3.63
N GLY A 12 15.64 4.95 -4.52
CA GLY A 12 16.03 4.65 -5.90
C GLY A 12 14.85 4.58 -6.90
N ARG A 13 13.60 4.80 -6.45
CA ARG A 13 12.45 5.08 -7.33
C ARG A 13 11.83 6.42 -6.95
N ASP A 14 11.77 7.32 -7.92
CA ASP A 14 11.14 8.64 -7.77
C ASP A 14 9.60 8.55 -7.76
N GLU A 15 9.06 7.41 -8.20
CA GLU A 15 7.61 7.19 -8.33
C GLU A 15 7.04 6.39 -7.16
N ARG A 16 5.90 6.85 -6.64
CA ARG A 16 5.11 6.13 -5.65
C ARG A 16 4.61 4.82 -6.25
N GLN A 17 4.99 3.72 -5.61
CA GLN A 17 4.60 2.36 -5.96
C GLN A 17 3.24 2.05 -5.36
N GLU A 18 2.52 1.13 -5.98
CA GLU A 18 1.19 0.73 -5.54
C GLU A 18 1.09 -0.80 -5.50
N SER A 19 0.33 -1.33 -4.54
CA SER A 19 0.00 -2.76 -4.52
C SER A 19 -0.85 -3.12 -5.73
N ALA A 20 -0.45 -4.18 -6.44
CA ALA A 20 -1.18 -4.72 -7.59
C ALA A 20 -2.54 -5.34 -7.21
N VAL A 21 -2.74 -5.68 -5.93
CA VAL A 21 -3.96 -6.32 -5.43
C VAL A 21 -4.65 -5.43 -4.41
N SER A 22 -5.97 -5.58 -4.36
CA SER A 22 -6.81 -4.98 -3.32
C SER A 22 -6.92 -5.93 -2.12
N TYR A 23 -6.69 -5.39 -0.94
CA TYR A 23 -6.78 -6.07 0.35
C TYR A 23 -8.05 -5.68 1.09
N SER A 24 -8.47 -6.51 2.04
CA SER A 24 -9.38 -6.11 3.13
C SER A 24 -8.65 -5.18 4.10
N ALA A 25 -9.39 -4.38 4.88
CA ALA A 25 -8.80 -3.42 5.83
C ALA A 25 -7.73 -4.03 6.75
N ALA A 26 -8.02 -5.19 7.37
CA ALA A 26 -7.08 -5.87 8.27
C ALA A 26 -5.79 -6.34 7.55
N ALA A 27 -5.93 -6.86 6.32
CA ALA A 27 -4.78 -7.31 5.54
C ALA A 27 -3.94 -6.12 5.02
N ALA A 28 -4.57 -4.96 4.78
CA ALA A 28 -3.85 -3.76 4.39
C ALA A 28 -2.98 -3.21 5.54
N GLU A 29 -3.47 -3.26 6.78
CA GLU A 29 -2.72 -2.85 7.98
C GLU A 29 -1.51 -3.77 8.23
N ASP A 30 -1.70 -5.09 8.14
CA ASP A 30 -0.62 -6.07 8.28
C ASP A 30 0.45 -5.87 7.19
N TYR A 31 0.02 -5.71 5.93
CA TYR A 31 0.93 -5.46 4.82
C TYR A 31 1.66 -4.11 4.93
N LYS A 32 1.04 -3.12 5.56
CA LYS A 32 1.67 -1.82 5.81
C LYS A 32 2.83 -1.98 6.78
N ALA A 33 2.61 -2.67 7.90
CA ALA A 33 3.66 -2.95 8.87
C ALA A 33 4.83 -3.73 8.25
N LEU A 34 4.52 -4.72 7.39
CA LEU A 34 5.54 -5.45 6.64
C LEU A 34 6.33 -4.55 5.68
N LYS A 35 5.66 -3.64 4.98
CA LYS A 35 6.31 -2.69 4.06
C LYS A 35 7.13 -1.63 4.78
N GLU A 36 6.68 -1.13 5.92
CA GLU A 36 7.44 -0.18 6.73
C GLU A 36 8.74 -0.80 7.30
N ALA A 37 8.80 -2.13 7.45
CA ALA A 37 10.00 -2.85 7.85
C ALA A 37 10.97 -3.13 6.68
N GLU A 38 10.58 -2.92 5.42
CA GLU A 38 11.47 -3.12 4.27
C GLU A 38 12.49 -1.98 4.15
N GLU A 39 13.77 -2.34 3.99
CA GLU A 39 14.83 -1.36 3.82
C GLU A 39 14.61 -0.50 2.57
N GLY A 40 14.69 0.82 2.77
CA GLY A 40 14.50 1.80 1.72
C GLY A 40 13.04 2.07 1.38
N VAL A 41 12.05 1.44 2.04
CA VAL A 41 10.64 1.80 1.90
C VAL A 41 10.29 2.93 2.85
N SER A 42 9.50 3.88 2.36
CA SER A 42 9.05 5.07 3.10
C SER A 42 7.72 5.54 2.55
N ASP A 43 7.01 6.39 3.30
CA ASP A 43 5.75 7.00 2.84
C ASP A 43 4.65 5.95 2.53
N VAL A 44 4.51 4.95 3.40
CA VAL A 44 3.56 3.84 3.24
C VAL A 44 2.15 4.30 3.66
N GLU A 45 1.23 4.31 2.70
CA GLU A 45 -0.16 4.74 2.88
C GLU A 45 -1.13 3.64 2.44
N ILE A 46 -2.21 3.47 3.20
CA ILE A 46 -3.33 2.61 2.82
C ILE A 46 -4.40 3.50 2.16
N VAL A 47 -4.66 3.25 0.89
CA VAL A 47 -5.64 3.99 0.10
C VAL A 47 -6.88 3.12 -0.09
N LYS A 48 -8.04 3.64 0.31
CA LYS A 48 -9.32 2.99 0.07
C LYS A 48 -9.64 3.03 -1.43
N VAL A 49 -9.69 1.86 -2.05
CA VAL A 49 -10.16 1.66 -3.41
C VAL A 49 -11.68 1.67 -3.37
N LYS A 50 -12.29 2.75 -3.85
CA LYS A 50 -13.71 2.74 -4.17
C LYS A 50 -13.91 1.86 -5.41
N PRO A 51 -14.84 0.90 -5.41
CA PRO A 51 -15.27 0.31 -6.66
C PRO A 51 -15.91 1.43 -7.52
N GLY A 52 -15.28 1.83 -8.63
CA GLY A 52 -15.94 2.58 -9.71
C GLY A 52 -16.64 1.59 -10.64
N ASN A 53 -17.92 1.77 -11.00
CA ASN A 53 -18.47 2.72 -11.99
C ASN A 53 -17.81 2.62 -13.37
#